data_AF-A0A831K8H1-F1
#
_entry.id   AF-A0A831K8H1-F1
#
_cell.length_a   1.000
_cell.length_b   1.000
_cell.length_c   1.000
_cell.angle_alpha   90.00
_cell.angle_beta   90.00
_cell.angle_gamma   90.00
#
_symmetry.space_group_name_H-M   'P 1'
#
loop_
_entity.id
_entity.type
_entity.pdbx_description
1 polymer ?
#
loop_
_entity_poly.entity_id
_entity_poly.type
_entity_poly.pdbx_seq_one_letter_code
_entity_poly.pdbx_strand_id
1 'polypeptide(L)'
;MSIKTYEEYLQSLQSMRPNMYKFDKLIEDVTTNPATKRTVEGHGWTFKAAFDDRYKDLLTTKSHITGKTISRYLSIIQSAEDMYANSEMKRLMFHLTGTCTGGRCAGWTALNAM
;
A
#
# COMPACT_ATOMS: atom_id res chain seq x y z
N MET A 1 14.79 -6.29 -2.54
CA MET A 1 13.57 -6.86 -1.96
C MET A 1 12.52 -6.84 -3.03
N SER A 2 11.88 -7.98 -3.29
CA SER A 2 10.70 -8.05 -4.14
C SER A 2 9.54 -7.32 -3.48
N ILE A 3 8.56 -6.88 -4.27
CA ILE A 3 7.28 -6.43 -3.74
C ILE A 3 6.66 -7.63 -3.01
N LYS A 4 6.15 -7.42 -1.79
CA LYS A 4 5.49 -8.48 -1.03
C LYS A 4 4.20 -8.94 -1.71
N THR A 5 3.85 -10.21 -1.61
CA THR A 5 2.50 -10.68 -1.95
C THR A 5 1.47 -10.19 -0.92
N TYR A 6 0.19 -10.40 -1.21
CA TYR A 6 -0.88 -10.09 -0.26
C TYR A 6 -0.75 -10.92 1.03
N GLU A 7 -0.41 -12.20 0.89
CA GLU A 7 -0.22 -13.14 2.00
C GLU A 7 0.98 -12.73 2.86
N GLU A 8 2.10 -12.37 2.24
CA GLU A 8 3.29 -11.87 2.94
C GLU A 8 3.02 -10.54 3.66
N TYR A 9 2.16 -9.68 3.08
CA TYR A 9 1.70 -8.46 3.74
C TYR A 9 0.91 -8.79 5.01
N LEU A 10 -0.08 -9.69 4.93
CA LEU A 10 -0.87 -10.10 6.10
C LEU A 10 -0.01 -10.75 7.18
N GLN A 11 0.87 -11.68 6.79
CA GLN A 11 1.81 -12.33 7.72
C GLN A 11 2.70 -11.31 8.41
N SER A 12 3.13 -10.26 7.69
CA SER A 12 3.96 -9.22 8.28
C SER A 12 3.22 -8.34 9.29
N LEU A 13 1.89 -8.26 9.23
CA LEU A 13 1.10 -7.60 10.27
C LEU A 13 0.88 -8.51 11.46
N GLN A 14 0.62 -9.81 11.22
CA GLN A 14 0.40 -10.81 12.26
C GLN A 14 1.66 -11.07 13.11
N SER A 15 2.85 -10.87 12.56
CA SER A 15 4.11 -11.02 13.29
C SER A 15 4.49 -9.80 14.15
N MET A 16 3.78 -8.68 14.02
CA MET A 16 4.04 -7.50 14.84
C MET A 16 3.53 -7.69 16.27
N ARG A 17 4.24 -7.12 17.24
CA ARG A 17 3.76 -7.06 18.63
C ARG A 17 2.45 -6.26 18.69
N PRO A 18 1.35 -6.81 19.23
CA PRO A 18 0.11 -6.08 19.39
C PRO A 18 0.27 -4.85 20.29
N ASN A 19 -0.24 -3.70 19.84
CA ASN A 19 -0.13 -2.44 20.56
C ASN A 19 -1.30 -1.45 20.32
N MET A 20 -2.37 -1.88 19.64
CA MET A 20 -3.53 -1.05 19.34
C MET A 20 -4.67 -1.35 20.31
N TYR A 21 -5.23 -0.32 20.95
CA TYR A 21 -6.36 -0.46 21.87
C TYR A 21 -7.61 0.22 21.30
N LYS A 22 -8.77 -0.41 21.45
CA LYS A 22 -10.08 0.16 21.14
C LYS A 22 -11.08 -0.24 22.21
N PHE A 23 -11.78 0.74 22.78
CA PHE A 23 -12.70 0.53 23.91
C PHE A 23 -12.02 -0.26 25.06
N ASP A 24 -10.83 0.19 25.44
CA ASP A 24 -9.98 -0.40 26.50
C ASP A 24 -9.61 -1.88 26.30
N LYS A 25 -9.78 -2.41 25.08
CA LYS A 25 -9.38 -3.76 24.71
C LYS A 25 -8.23 -3.72 23.72
N LEU A 26 -7.18 -4.49 24.00
CA LEU A 26 -6.09 -4.73 23.07
C LEU A 26 -6.63 -5.49 21.85
N ILE A 27 -6.29 -5.02 20.66
CA ILE A 27 -6.50 -5.73 19.41
C ILE A 27 -5.27 -6.63 19.20
N GLU A 28 -5.45 -7.94 19.42
CA GLU A 28 -4.36 -8.93 19.27
C GLU A 28 -3.97 -9.17 17.81
N ASP A 29 -4.95 -9.16 16.90
CA ASP A 29 -4.71 -9.36 15.48
C ASP A 29 -5.53 -8.38 14.64
N VAL A 30 -4.83 -7.45 13.99
CA VAL A 30 -5.41 -6.41 13.15
C VAL A 30 -6.01 -6.98 11.85
N THR A 31 -5.58 -8.16 11.42
CA THR A 31 -6.03 -8.79 10.17
C THR A 31 -7.40 -9.45 10.30
N THR A 32 -7.79 -9.83 11.52
CA THR A 32 -9.05 -10.53 11.80
C THR A 32 -10.04 -9.70 12.61
N ASN A 33 -9.59 -8.74 13.42
CA ASN A 33 -10.47 -7.94 14.27
C ASN A 33 -11.50 -7.13 13.43
N PRO A 34 -12.81 -7.16 13.76
CA PRO A 34 -13.84 -6.47 12.99
C PRO A 34 -13.61 -4.97 12.81
N ALA A 35 -12.92 -4.31 13.74
CA ALA A 35 -12.65 -2.87 13.68
C ALA A 35 -11.54 -2.49 12.69
N THR A 36 -10.66 -3.43 12.33
CA THR A 36 -9.44 -3.15 11.55
C THR A 36 -9.33 -3.96 10.26
N LYS A 37 -9.93 -5.17 10.21
CA LYS A 37 -9.75 -6.11 9.09
C LYS A 37 -10.08 -5.51 7.71
N ARG A 38 -11.10 -4.66 7.63
CA ARG A 38 -11.51 -4.01 6.36
C ARG A 38 -10.51 -2.93 5.93
N THR A 39 -9.92 -2.22 6.88
CA THR A 39 -8.82 -1.29 6.59
C THR A 39 -7.60 -2.06 6.08
N VAL A 40 -7.23 -3.16 6.73
CA VAL A 40 -6.12 -4.03 6.28
C VAL A 40 -6.38 -4.55 4.87
N GLU A 41 -7.58 -5.07 4.60
CA GLU A 41 -7.99 -5.56 3.27
C GLU A 41 -7.90 -4.46 2.20
N GLY A 42 -8.38 -3.25 2.51
CA GLY A 42 -8.31 -2.08 1.61
C GLY A 42 -6.88 -1.71 1.23
N HIS A 43 -5.95 -1.70 2.20
CA HIS A 43 -4.52 -1.49 1.89
C HIS A 43 -3.92 -2.68 1.15
N GLY A 44 -4.35 -3.89 1.49
CA GLY A 44 -3.93 -5.16 0.91
C GLY A 44 -4.16 -5.26 -0.59
N TRP A 45 -5.19 -4.60 -1.12
CA TRP A 45 -5.43 -4.52 -2.57
C TRP A 45 -4.25 -3.97 -3.37
N THR A 46 -3.43 -3.09 -2.78
CA THR A 46 -2.23 -2.58 -3.46
C THR A 46 -1.21 -3.68 -3.75
N PHE A 47 -1.11 -4.67 -2.85
CA PHE A 47 -0.25 -5.84 -3.05
C PHE A 47 -0.86 -6.79 -4.08
N LYS A 48 -2.18 -7.04 -4.05
CA LYS A 48 -2.86 -7.85 -5.08
C LYS A 48 -2.70 -7.24 -6.48
N ALA A 49 -3.02 -5.96 -6.63
CA ALA A 49 -2.98 -5.27 -7.92
C ALA A 49 -1.56 -5.12 -8.49
N ALA A 50 -0.51 -5.14 -7.65
CA ALA A 50 0.87 -5.13 -8.11
C ALA A 50 1.29 -6.43 -8.83
N PHE A 51 0.55 -7.52 -8.64
CA PHE A 51 0.79 -8.83 -9.29
C PHE A 51 -0.27 -9.19 -10.33
N ASP A 52 -1.29 -8.35 -10.54
CA ASP A 52 -2.30 -8.53 -11.58
C ASP A 52 -1.81 -7.87 -12.88
N ASP A 53 -1.69 -8.64 -13.96
CA ASP A 53 -1.16 -8.15 -15.24
C ASP A 53 -1.95 -6.96 -15.81
N ARG A 54 -3.23 -6.80 -15.43
CA ARG A 54 -4.06 -5.65 -15.84
C ARG A 54 -3.63 -4.34 -15.20
N TYR A 55 -2.98 -4.39 -14.03
CA TYR A 55 -2.73 -3.23 -13.18
C TYR A 55 -1.26 -3.04 -12.81
N LYS A 56 -0.44 -4.07 -13.00
CA LYS A 56 0.97 -4.13 -12.57
C LYS A 56 1.80 -2.93 -13.02
N ASP A 57 1.68 -2.50 -14.27
CA ASP A 57 2.47 -1.37 -14.80
C ASP A 57 2.07 -0.03 -14.18
N LEU A 58 0.81 0.10 -13.73
CA LEU A 58 0.34 1.28 -13.03
C LEU A 58 0.74 1.25 -11.54
N LEU A 59 0.75 0.08 -10.91
CA LEU A 59 1.05 -0.09 -9.48
C LEU A 59 2.53 -0.18 -9.17
N THR A 60 3.37 -0.44 -10.18
CA THR A 60 4.81 -0.60 -10.03
C THR A 60 5.57 0.37 -10.92
N THR A 61 6.83 0.64 -10.57
CA THR A 61 7.75 1.43 -11.39
C THR A 61 9.19 1.03 -11.08
N LYS A 62 10.13 1.41 -11.94
CA LYS A 62 11.57 1.23 -11.68
C LYS A 62 12.07 2.40 -10.83
N SER A 63 12.64 2.09 -9.67
CA SER A 63 13.28 3.09 -8.81
C SER A 63 14.55 3.63 -9.47
N HIS A 64 14.69 4.96 -9.59
CA HIS A 64 15.93 5.58 -10.06
C HIS A 64 17.08 5.43 -9.04
N ILE A 65 16.76 5.27 -7.76
CA ILE A 65 17.75 5.12 -6.68
C ILE A 65 18.36 3.73 -6.69
N THR A 66 17.54 2.69 -6.86
CA THR A 66 17.98 1.29 -6.69
C THR A 66 18.03 0.49 -7.98
N GLY A 67 17.45 1.01 -9.08
CA GLY A 67 17.28 0.29 -10.35
C GLY A 67 16.28 -0.88 -10.29
N LYS A 68 15.65 -1.14 -9.14
CA LYS A 68 14.73 -2.27 -8.94
C LYS A 68 13.28 -1.84 -9.15
N THR A 69 12.43 -2.79 -9.53
CA THR A 69 10.98 -2.61 -9.54
C THR A 69 10.47 -2.47 -8.10
N ILE A 70 9.72 -1.40 -7.85
CA ILE A 70 9.13 -1.05 -6.57
C ILE A 70 7.63 -0.79 -6.73
N SER A 71 6.90 -0.77 -5.62
CA SER A 71 5.55 -0.17 -5.63
C SER A 71 5.68 1.31 -5.96
N ARG A 72 4.81 1.84 -6.84
CA ARG A 72 4.77 3.26 -7.19
C ARG A 72 4.42 4.16 -5.99
N TYR A 73 3.83 3.60 -4.92
CA TYR A 73 3.70 4.31 -3.63
C TYR A 73 5.04 4.60 -2.92
N LEU A 74 6.14 4.02 -3.40
CA LEU A 74 7.49 4.26 -2.87
C LEU A 74 8.37 5.03 -3.88
N SER A 75 7.79 5.51 -4.99
CA SER A 75 8.55 6.24 -6.00
C SER A 75 8.77 7.70 -5.60
N ILE A 76 9.95 8.21 -5.97
CA ILE A 76 10.27 9.63 -5.91
C ILE A 76 9.99 10.22 -7.29
N ILE A 77 9.27 11.34 -7.33
CA ILE A 77 8.87 12.05 -8.54
C ILE A 77 10.12 12.61 -9.22
N GLN A 78 10.31 12.30 -10.50
CA GLN A 78 11.39 12.84 -11.33
C GLN A 78 10.87 13.73 -12.46
N SER A 79 9.59 13.60 -12.81
CA SER A 79 8.96 14.42 -13.85
C SER A 79 7.46 14.64 -13.59
N ALA A 80 6.82 15.46 -14.42
CA ALA A 80 5.37 15.67 -14.35
C ALA A 80 4.60 14.37 -14.64
N GLU A 81 5.10 13.54 -15.55
CA GLU A 81 4.54 12.24 -15.92
C GLU A 81 4.47 11.28 -14.73
N ASP A 82 5.46 11.31 -13.84
CA ASP A 82 5.43 10.51 -12.60
C ASP A 82 4.28 10.93 -11.68
N MET A 83 3.99 12.24 -11.61
CA MET A 83 2.87 12.78 -10.84
C MET A 83 1.52 12.36 -11.43
N TYR A 84 1.38 12.42 -12.75
CA TYR A 84 0.17 11.94 -13.44
C TYR A 84 -0.02 10.44 -13.23
N ALA A 85 1.03 9.64 -13.41
CA ALA A 85 0.97 8.20 -13.18
C ALA A 85 0.61 7.84 -11.73
N ASN A 86 1.07 8.62 -10.76
CA ASN A 86 0.69 8.44 -9.36
C ASN A 86 -0.79 8.78 -9.11
N SER A 87 -1.31 9.83 -9.76
CA SER A 87 -2.72 10.23 -9.68
C SER A 87 -3.64 9.16 -10.29
N GLU A 88 -3.27 8.62 -11.45
CA GLU A 88 -3.99 7.50 -12.10
C GLU A 88 -3.96 6.23 -11.24
N MET A 89 -2.80 5.88 -10.66
CA MET A 89 -2.69 4.77 -9.72
C MET A 89 -3.61 4.94 -8.50
N LYS A 90 -3.65 6.14 -7.90
CA LYS A 90 -4.55 6.43 -6.77
C LYS A 90 -6.02 6.29 -7.17
N ARG A 91 -6.40 6.78 -8.35
CA ARG A 91 -7.75 6.64 -8.90
C ARG A 91 -8.16 5.18 -9.07
N LEU A 92 -7.28 4.35 -9.66
CA LEU A 92 -7.51 2.91 -9.76
C LEU A 92 -7.76 2.29 -8.39
N MET A 93 -6.94 2.64 -7.39
CA MET A 93 -7.10 2.11 -6.04
C MET A 93 -8.44 2.49 -5.41
N PHE A 94 -8.96 3.69 -5.66
CA PHE A 94 -10.30 4.06 -5.21
C PHE A 94 -11.40 3.27 -5.94
N HIS A 95 -11.26 3.01 -7.24
CA HIS A 95 -12.21 2.16 -7.97
C HIS A 95 -12.21 0.70 -7.47
N LEU A 96 -11.04 0.15 -7.12
CA LEU A 96 -10.93 -1.23 -6.62
C LEU A 96 -11.45 -1.39 -5.19
N THR A 97 -11.31 -0.37 -4.35
CA THR A 97 -11.51 -0.52 -2.90
C THR A 97 -12.71 0.25 -2.34
N GLY A 98 -13.16 1.31 -3.01
CA GLY A 98 -14.21 2.20 -2.52
C GLY A 98 -13.87 2.90 -1.19
N THR A 99 -12.60 2.93 -0.78
CA THR A 99 -12.18 3.48 0.52
C THR A 99 -10.82 4.16 0.45
N CYS A 100 -10.45 4.89 1.51
CA CYS A 100 -9.15 5.54 1.63
C CYS A 100 -8.02 4.51 1.80
N THR A 101 -6.94 4.68 1.02
CA THR A 101 -5.69 3.91 1.12
C THR A 101 -4.58 4.71 1.82
N GLY A 102 -4.99 5.53 2.81
CA GLY A 102 -4.16 6.52 3.52
C GLY A 102 -2.80 6.03 3.99
N GLY A 103 -2.72 4.79 4.48
CA GLY A 103 -1.48 4.16 4.94
C GLY A 103 -0.42 3.97 3.85
N ARG A 104 -0.74 4.26 2.58
CA ARG A 104 0.21 4.23 1.46
C ARG A 104 0.44 5.61 0.87
N CYS A 105 -0.62 6.37 0.59
CA CYS A 105 -0.48 7.69 -0.05
C CYS A 105 0.12 8.76 0.86
N ALA A 106 -0.12 8.70 2.18
CA ALA A 106 0.51 9.62 3.13
C ALA A 106 2.03 9.40 3.16
N GLY A 107 2.47 8.13 3.21
CA GLY A 107 3.89 7.78 3.14
C GLY A 107 4.55 8.23 1.85
N TRP A 108 3.90 8.02 0.70
CA TRP A 108 4.38 8.53 -0.59
C TRP A 108 4.56 10.06 -0.60
N THR A 109 3.59 10.79 -0.03
CA THR A 109 3.63 12.25 0.04
C THR A 109 4.78 12.72 0.92
N ALA A 110 4.97 12.09 2.08
CA ALA A 110 6.08 12.38 2.99
C ALA A 110 7.44 12.13 2.32
N LEU A 111 7.59 11.03 1.59
CA LEU A 111 8.83 10.70 0.87
C LEU A 111 9.19 11.71 -0.23
N ASN A 112 8.20 12.38 -0.83
CA ASN A 112 8.41 13.32 -1.94
C ASN A 112 8.49 14.79 -1.50
N ALA A 113 8.05 15.10 -0.28
CA ALA A 113 8.08 16.46 0.25
C ALA A 113 9.33 16.74 1.11
N MET A 114 9.97 15.69 1.63
CA MET A 114 11.18 15.74 2.45
C MET A 114 12.42 15.55 1.58
#